data_AF-A0AAV6KR14-F1
#
_entry.id   AF-A0AAV6KR14-F1
#
_cell.length_a   1.000
_cell.length_b   1.000
_cell.length_c   1.000
_cell.angle_alpha   90.00
_cell.angle_beta   90.00
_cell.angle_gamma   90.00
#
_symmetry.space_group_name_H-M   'P 1'
#
loop_
_entity.id
_entity.type
_entity.pdbx_description
1 polymer ?
#
loop_
_entity_poly.entity_id
_entity_poly.type
_entity_poly.pdbx_seq_one_letter_code
_entity_poly.pdbx_strand_id
1 'polypeptide(L)'
;MPEHLRVMSAMIRDLRSAGNVLTDEQQILAVLRSLPDATWDHFKLTMTHNEMVKTFNDLKCHLELEAERQDAKRGNQALVVESGQRKTIGSKRKRQDGKARQGQARDNAPKERVKRRRGKKDKYLLQLSEDWTLRS
;
A
#
# COMPACT_ATOMS: atom_id res chain seq x y z
N MET A 1 10.29 15.76 4.56
CA MET A 1 11.38 15.08 3.83
C MET A 1 12.04 15.93 2.76
N PRO A 2 11.32 16.61 1.84
CA PRO A 2 11.96 17.40 0.78
C PRO A 2 12.93 18.47 1.30
N GLU A 3 12.57 19.12 2.41
CA GLU A 3 13.42 20.14 3.05
C GLU A 3 14.70 19.54 3.66
N HIS A 4 14.59 18.40 4.34
CA HIS A 4 15.75 17.68 4.89
C HIS A 4 16.77 17.34 3.80
N LEU A 5 16.30 16.77 2.68
CA LEU A 5 17.14 16.41 1.54
C LEU A 5 17.78 17.64 0.88
N ARG A 6 17.03 18.75 0.78
CA ARG A 6 17.56 20.02 0.27
C ARG A 6 18.71 20.51 1.13
N VAL A 7 18.52 20.57 2.46
CA VAL A 7 19.54 20.98 3.41
C VAL A 7 20.78 20.07 3.33
N MET A 8 20.60 18.75 3.33
CA MET A 8 21.72 17.82 3.20
C MET A 8 22.48 17.96 1.88
N SER A 9 21.77 18.16 0.77
CA SER A 9 22.40 18.38 -0.54
C SER A 9 23.22 19.68 -0.58
N ALA A 10 22.76 20.73 0.11
CA ALA A 10 23.51 21.97 0.25
C ALA A 10 24.78 21.75 1.07
N MET A 11 24.67 21.08 2.23
CA MET A 11 25.85 20.77 3.06
C MET A 11 26.89 19.93 2.31
N ILE A 12 26.49 18.92 1.55
CA ILE A 12 27.41 18.11 0.75
C ILE A 12 28.16 18.98 -0.28
N ARG A 13 27.45 19.93 -0.92
CA ARG A 13 28.06 20.88 -1.87
C ARG A 13 29.02 21.85 -1.18
N ASP A 14 28.63 22.38 -0.03
CA ASP A 14 29.42 23.34 0.73
C ASP A 14 30.71 22.69 1.26
N LEU A 15 30.60 21.47 1.82
CA LEU A 15 31.75 20.67 2.24
C LEU A 15 32.71 20.42 1.08
N ARG A 16 32.20 20.04 -0.09
CA ARG A 16 33.00 19.87 -1.31
C ARG A 16 33.71 21.18 -1.70
N SER A 17 33.02 22.31 -1.63
CA SER A 17 33.60 23.63 -1.96
C SER A 17 34.71 24.04 -0.98
N ALA A 18 34.60 23.63 0.28
CA ALA A 18 35.61 23.84 1.31
C ALA A 18 36.79 22.85 1.22
N GLY A 19 36.83 21.98 0.20
CA GLY A 19 37.87 20.98 0.00
C GLY A 19 37.63 19.65 0.71
N ASN A 20 36.51 19.49 1.41
CA ASN A 20 36.13 18.25 2.10
C ASN A 20 35.29 17.36 1.18
N VAL A 21 35.95 16.53 0.37
CA VAL A 21 35.27 15.62 -0.56
C VAL A 21 34.85 14.34 0.17
N LEU A 22 33.54 14.19 0.40
CA LEU A 22 32.95 12.96 0.95
C LEU A 22 32.74 11.93 -0.16
N THR A 23 33.07 10.66 0.12
CA THR A 23 32.71 9.54 -0.78
C THR A 23 31.19 9.35 -0.81
N ASP A 24 30.67 8.73 -1.87
CA ASP A 24 29.22 8.50 -1.98
C ASP A 24 28.68 7.66 -0.81
N GLU A 25 29.44 6.65 -0.37
CA GLU A 25 29.09 5.84 0.79
C GLU A 25 29.04 6.67 2.08
N GLN A 26 29.98 7.59 2.28
CA GLN A 26 29.96 8.50 3.43
C GLN A 26 28.75 9.44 3.39
N GLN A 27 28.40 9.96 2.20
CA GLN A 27 27.21 10.80 2.03
C GLN A 27 25.94 10.00 2.35
N ILE A 28 25.82 8.78 1.83
CA ILE A 28 24.68 7.88 2.08
C ILE A 28 24.54 7.59 3.58
N LEU A 29 25.63 7.18 4.24
CA LEU A 29 25.61 6.86 5.66
C LEU A 29 25.29 8.08 6.52
N ALA A 30 25.82 9.26 6.19
CA ALA A 30 25.50 10.50 6.90
C ALA A 30 24.00 10.82 6.79
N VAL A 31 23.42 10.67 5.60
CA VAL A 31 21.99 10.90 5.36
C VAL A 31 21.15 9.89 6.12
N LEU A 32 21.44 8.59 6.00
CA LEU A 32 20.70 7.55 6.72
C LEU A 32 20.73 7.75 8.24
N ARG A 33 21.90 8.11 8.80
CA ARG A 33 22.04 8.39 10.23
C ARG A 33 21.24 9.62 10.69
N SER A 34 21.05 10.60 9.82
CA SER A 34 20.32 11.83 10.13
C SER A 34 18.79 11.69 10.18
N LEU A 35 18.22 10.60 9.68
CA LEU A 35 16.77 10.42 9.66
C LEU A 35 16.24 10.11 11.08
N PRO A 36 15.00 10.47 11.41
CA PRO A 36 14.39 10.10 12.69
C PRO A 36 14.20 8.59 12.83
N ASP A 37 14.69 7.99 13.92
CA ASP A 37 14.59 6.54 14.17
C ASP A 37 13.13 6.06 14.20
N ALA A 38 12.28 6.74 14.98
CA ALA A 38 10.88 6.34 15.21
C ALA A 38 10.01 6.11 13.96
N THR A 39 10.32 6.74 12.82
CA THR A 39 9.54 6.59 11.58
C THR A 39 10.34 6.03 10.41
N TRP A 40 11.66 5.92 10.52
CA TRP A 40 12.55 5.51 9.42
C TRP A 40 13.40 4.28 9.71
N ASP A 41 13.34 3.68 10.91
CA ASP A 41 14.17 2.52 11.27
C ASP A 41 14.14 1.38 10.24
N HIS A 42 12.95 0.98 9.80
CA HIS A 42 12.82 -0.09 8.80
C HIS A 42 13.44 0.30 7.45
N PHE A 43 13.27 1.56 7.04
CA PHE A 43 13.87 2.07 5.80
C PHE A 43 15.39 2.12 5.91
N LYS A 44 15.93 2.60 7.05
CA LYS A 44 17.38 2.61 7.30
C LYS A 44 17.95 1.21 7.16
N LEU A 45 17.34 0.22 7.83
CA LEU A 45 17.78 -1.17 7.76
C LEU A 45 17.76 -1.73 6.34
N THR A 46 16.70 -1.44 5.58
CA THR A 46 16.58 -1.91 4.19
C THR A 46 17.63 -1.26 3.29
N MET A 47 17.87 0.04 3.45
CA MET A 47 18.87 0.76 2.65
C MET A 47 20.31 0.39 3.00
N THR A 48 20.63 0.07 4.26
CA THR A 48 21.99 -0.36 4.65
C THR A 48 22.41 -1.68 4.02
N HIS A 49 21.45 -2.51 3.60
CA HIS A 49 21.73 -3.79 2.94
C HIS A 49 21.49 -3.76 1.42
N ASN A 50 21.12 -2.61 0.85
CA ASN A 50 20.77 -2.50 -0.55
C ASN A 50 21.99 -2.09 -1.41
N GLU A 51 22.57 -3.06 -2.10
CA GLU A 51 23.76 -2.87 -2.96
C GLU A 51 23.50 -2.01 -4.21
N MET A 52 22.23 -1.75 -4.56
CA MET A 52 21.87 -0.92 -5.72
C MET A 52 21.93 0.58 -5.39
N VAL A 53 21.92 0.96 -4.12
CA VAL A 53 22.01 2.36 -3.70
C VAL A 53 23.48 2.73 -3.57
N LYS A 54 24.06 3.28 -4.63
CA LYS A 54 25.49 3.60 -4.70
C LYS A 54 25.78 5.08 -4.56
N THR A 55 24.82 5.93 -4.94
CA THR A 55 25.00 7.39 -4.91
C THR A 55 23.98 8.07 -4.00
N PHE A 56 24.29 9.30 -3.59
CA PHE A 56 23.34 10.16 -2.88
C PHE A 56 22.03 10.35 -3.67
N ASN A 57 22.10 10.42 -5.01
CA ASN A 57 20.92 10.65 -5.82
C ASN A 57 19.99 9.42 -5.85
N ASP A 58 20.54 8.21 -5.85
CA ASP A 58 19.75 6.98 -5.74
C ASP A 58 19.02 6.94 -4.40
N LEU A 59 19.74 7.21 -3.31
CA LEU A 59 19.16 7.27 -1.96
C LEU A 59 18.06 8.34 -1.88
N LYS A 60 18.29 9.51 -2.47
CA LYS A 60 17.32 10.61 -2.51
C LYS A 60 16.00 10.15 -3.15
N CYS A 61 16.05 9.50 -4.31
CA CYS A 61 14.85 8.95 -4.97
C CYS A 61 14.09 7.97 -4.07
N HIS A 62 14.80 7.05 -3.39
CA HIS A 62 14.18 6.12 -2.45
C HIS A 62 13.54 6.82 -1.26
N LEU A 63 14.18 7.86 -0.71
CA LEU A 63 13.65 8.64 0.41
C LEU A 63 12.38 9.41 0.03
N GLU A 64 12.33 9.96 -1.18
CA GLU A 64 11.14 10.65 -1.68
C GLU A 64 9.96 9.69 -1.84
N LEU A 65 10.17 8.52 -2.46
CA LEU A 65 9.14 7.48 -2.62
C LEU A 65 8.65 6.92 -1.27
N GLU A 66 9.56 6.70 -0.33
CA GLU A 66 9.22 6.25 1.01
C GLU A 66 8.38 7.29 1.76
N ALA A 67 8.75 8.57 1.66
CA ALA A 67 8.00 9.67 2.28
C ALA A 67 6.57 9.73 1.73
N GLU A 68 6.41 9.68 0.41
CA GLU A 68 5.11 9.68 -0.25
C GLU A 68 4.25 8.48 0.20
N ARG A 69 4.87 7.29 0.31
CA ARG A 69 4.17 6.10 0.82
C ARG A 69 3.70 6.30 2.26
N GLN A 70 4.52 6.89 3.13
CA GLN A 70 4.12 7.16 4.52
C GLN A 70 2.97 8.17 4.60
N ASP A 71 2.99 9.20 3.78
CA ASP A 71 1.90 10.19 3.72
C ASP A 71 0.60 9.58 3.17
N ALA A 72 0.68 8.72 2.15
CA ALA A 72 -0.48 7.97 1.65
C ALA A 72 -1.06 7.03 2.71
N LYS A 73 -0.20 6.37 3.52
CA LYS A 73 -0.64 5.54 4.65
C LYS A 73 -1.36 6.36 5.72
N ARG A 74 -0.97 7.61 5.96
CA ARG A 74 -1.66 8.52 6.90
C ARG A 74 -3.03 8.93 6.36
N GLY A 75 -3.14 9.24 5.07
CA GLY A 75 -4.41 9.58 4.43
C GLY A 75 -5.41 8.41 4.37
N ASN A 76 -4.92 7.20 4.13
CA ASN A 76 -5.77 6.01 3.98
C ASN A 76 -6.28 5.43 5.32
N GLN A 77 -5.68 5.78 6.46
CA GLN A 77 -6.17 5.34 7.78
C GLN A 77 -7.60 5.85 8.08
N ALA A 78 -8.00 7.00 7.52
CA ALA A 78 -9.35 7.55 7.69
C ALA A 78 -10.43 6.80 6.89
N LEU A 79 -10.05 6.09 5.82
CA LEU A 79 -10.99 5.44 4.89
C LEU A 79 -11.33 3.98 5.25
N VAL A 80 -10.62 3.38 6.20
CA VAL A 80 -10.76 1.94 6.55
C VAL A 80 -11.86 1.68 7.60
N VAL A 81 -12.43 2.73 8.22
CA VAL A 81 -13.38 2.62 9.34
C VAL A 81 -14.85 2.41 8.93
N GLU A 82 -15.20 2.30 7.64
CA GLU A 82 -16.60 2.09 7.22
C GLU A 82 -16.81 0.80 6.42
N SER A 83 -16.67 -0.36 7.07
CA SER A 83 -17.19 -1.63 6.53
C SER A 83 -17.93 -2.50 7.56
N GLY A 84 -18.44 -1.88 8.63
CA GLY A 84 -19.03 -2.58 9.78
C GLY A 84 -20.56 -2.62 9.89
N GLN A 85 -21.35 -2.09 8.96
CA GLN A 85 -22.82 -2.09 9.10
C GLN A 85 -23.57 -2.49 7.82
N ARG A 86 -23.52 -3.79 7.49
CA ARG A 86 -24.54 -4.37 6.61
C ARG A 86 -25.77 -4.75 7.44
N LYS A 87 -26.62 -3.76 7.76
CA LYS A 87 -27.96 -4.03 8.29
C LYS A 87 -28.75 -4.81 7.22
N THR A 88 -28.89 -6.11 7.40
CA THR A 88 -29.84 -6.92 6.62
C THR A 88 -31.24 -6.52 7.04
N ILE A 89 -31.86 -5.63 6.29
CA ILE A 89 -33.27 -5.25 6.49
C ILE A 89 -34.10 -6.50 6.23
N GLY A 90 -34.60 -7.12 7.31
CA GLY A 90 -35.48 -8.26 7.28
C GLY A 90 -36.75 -7.94 6.48
N SER A 91 -36.90 -8.59 5.34
CA SER A 91 -38.09 -8.46 4.50
C SER A 91 -39.27 -9.19 5.16
N LYS A 92 -40.02 -8.46 5.97
CA LYS A 92 -41.31 -8.86 6.56
C LYS A 92 -42.37 -8.87 5.46
N ARG A 93 -42.64 -10.04 4.85
CA ARG A 93 -43.74 -10.19 3.88
C ARG A 93 -45.07 -10.27 4.63
N LYS A 94 -45.90 -9.25 4.42
CA LYS A 94 -47.32 -9.17 4.82
C LYS A 94 -48.11 -10.19 4.01
N ARG A 95 -48.85 -11.08 4.68
CA ARG A 95 -49.87 -11.94 4.03
C ARG A 95 -51.04 -11.04 3.64
N GLN A 96 -51.51 -11.18 2.41
CA GLN A 96 -52.77 -10.59 1.95
C GLN A 96 -53.65 -11.72 1.48
N ASP A 97 -54.75 -11.93 2.20
CA ASP A 97 -55.84 -12.81 1.83
C ASP A 97 -56.53 -12.30 0.56
N GLY A 98 -56.75 -13.19 -0.41
CA GLY A 98 -57.35 -12.85 -1.69
C GLY A 98 -57.72 -14.07 -2.53
N LYS A 99 -58.89 -14.66 -2.21
CA LYS A 99 -59.80 -15.48 -3.04
C LYS A 99 -59.22 -16.54 -4.00
N ALA A 100 -59.59 -17.78 -3.69
CA ALA A 100 -59.46 -18.97 -4.53
C ALA A 100 -60.15 -18.82 -5.90
N ARG A 101 -59.51 -19.36 -6.95
CA ARG A 101 -60.16 -20.12 -8.04
C ARG A 101 -59.16 -21.10 -8.65
N GLN A 102 -59.63 -22.32 -8.84
CA GLN A 102 -58.91 -23.53 -9.24
C GLN A 102 -58.34 -23.44 -10.66
N GLY A 103 -57.23 -24.14 -10.89
CA GLY A 103 -56.74 -24.42 -12.24
C GLY A 103 -55.31 -24.97 -12.29
N GLN A 104 -55.17 -26.28 -12.06
CA GLN A 104 -54.11 -27.18 -12.56
C GLN A 104 -52.64 -26.92 -12.17
N ALA A 105 -52.10 -27.86 -11.39
CA ALA A 105 -50.68 -28.22 -11.38
C ALA A 105 -50.42 -29.15 -12.59
N ARG A 106 -49.24 -29.35 -13.21
CA ARG A 106 -47.79 -29.18 -12.94
C ARG A 106 -47.15 -28.94 -14.34
N ASP A 107 -45.97 -28.38 -14.56
CA ASP A 107 -44.64 -28.86 -14.18
C ASP A 107 -43.55 -27.84 -14.64
N ASN A 108 -42.53 -27.68 -13.78
CA ASN A 108 -41.08 -27.54 -14.02
C ASN A 108 -40.62 -27.27 -15.49
N ALA A 109 -39.81 -26.26 -15.84
CA ALA A 109 -38.43 -25.99 -15.40
C ALA A 109 -37.88 -24.71 -16.12
N PRO A 110 -36.70 -24.16 -15.75
CA PRO A 110 -36.41 -22.73 -15.76
C PRO A 110 -35.75 -22.19 -17.05
N LYS A 111 -36.02 -20.90 -17.34
CA LYS A 111 -35.29 -20.11 -18.34
C LYS A 111 -33.82 -19.99 -17.95
N GLU A 112 -32.97 -20.48 -18.84
CA GLU A 112 -31.52 -20.47 -18.78
C GLU A 112 -30.98 -19.04 -18.58
N ARG A 113 -30.27 -18.81 -17.47
CA ARG A 113 -29.58 -17.54 -17.21
C ARG A 113 -28.08 -17.81 -17.31
N VAL A 114 -27.51 -17.46 -18.46
CA VAL A 114 -26.07 -17.57 -18.77
C VAL A 114 -25.25 -16.93 -17.65
N LYS A 115 -24.52 -17.77 -16.91
CA LYS A 115 -23.66 -17.37 -15.81
C LYS A 115 -22.32 -16.92 -16.38
N ARG A 116 -22.15 -15.61 -16.56
CA ARG A 116 -20.83 -15.01 -16.88
C ARG A 116 -19.87 -15.31 -15.73
N ARG A 117 -18.89 -16.20 -15.97
CA ARG A 117 -17.75 -16.39 -15.08
C ARG A 117 -16.85 -15.16 -15.19
N ARG A 118 -16.94 -14.25 -14.21
CA ARG A 118 -15.95 -13.16 -14.05
C ARG A 118 -14.68 -13.80 -13.48
N GLY A 119 -13.60 -13.68 -14.24
CA GLY A 119 -12.32 -14.35 -14.03
C GLY A 119 -11.72 -14.12 -12.65
N LYS A 120 -11.04 -15.16 -12.15
CA LYS A 120 -10.24 -15.14 -10.94
C LYS A 120 -8.82 -14.74 -11.35
N LYS A 121 -8.46 -13.49 -11.06
CA LYS A 121 -7.14 -12.86 -11.14
C LYS A 121 -7.10 -11.92 -9.92
N ASP A 122 -6.16 -11.90 -9.00
CA ASP A 122 -4.84 -12.50 -8.91
C ASP A 122 -4.57 -12.82 -7.43
N LYS A 123 -4.11 -14.03 -7.12
CA LYS A 123 -3.58 -14.38 -5.79
C LYS A 123 -2.05 -14.23 -5.72
N TYR A 124 -1.41 -13.85 -6.81
CA TYR A 124 0.04 -13.80 -6.93
C TYR A 124 0.64 -12.46 -6.47
N LEU A 125 -0.16 -11.39 -6.39
CA LEU A 125 0.32 -10.06 -5.97
C LEU A 125 0.40 -9.89 -4.44
N LEU A 126 -0.23 -10.77 -3.67
CA LEU A 126 -0.13 -10.78 -2.21
C LEU A 126 0.93 -11.78 -1.72
N GLN A 127 1.15 -12.87 -2.45
CA GLN A 127 2.21 -13.84 -2.13
C GLN A 127 3.61 -13.24 -2.27
N LEU A 128 3.85 -12.38 -3.28
CA LEU A 128 5.14 -11.70 -3.47
C LEU A 128 5.46 -10.66 -2.38
N SER A 129 4.44 -10.18 -1.64
CA SER A 129 4.64 -9.28 -0.51
C SER A 129 4.93 -10.03 0.79
N GLU A 130 4.48 -11.28 0.92
CA GLU A 130 4.68 -12.10 2.12
C GLU A 130 5.98 -12.93 2.02
N ASP A 131 6.34 -13.40 0.82
CA ASP A 131 7.53 -14.24 0.60
C ASP A 131 8.87 -13.49 0.77
N TRP A 132 8.89 -12.16 0.78
CA TRP A 132 10.09 -11.37 1.10
C TRP A 132 10.40 -11.29 2.60
N THR A 133 9.45 -11.71 3.46
CA THR A 133 9.60 -11.66 4.92
C THR A 133 10.06 -12.99 5.54
N LEU A 134 10.07 -14.09 4.78
CA LEU A 134 10.32 -15.45 5.30
C LEU A 134 11.63 -16.09 4.82
N ARG A 135 12.54 -15.31 4.22
CA ARG A 135 13.85 -15.80 3.78
C ARG A 135 14.97 -15.06 4.51
N SER A 136 15.03 -15.28 5.82
CA SER A 136 16.21 -15.08 6.68
C SER A 136 16.68 -16.43 7.18
#